data_AF-A0A2H0JTH6-F1
#
_entry.id   AF-A0A2H0JTH6-F1
#
_cell.length_a   1.000
_cell.length_b   1.000
_cell.length_c   1.000
_cell.angle_alpha   90.00
_cell.angle_beta   90.00
_cell.angle_gamma   90.00
#
_symmetry.space_group_name_H-M   'P 1'
#
loop_
_entity.id
_entity.type
_entity.pdbx_description
1 polymer ?
#
loop_
_entity_poly.entity_id
_entity_poly.type
_entity_poly.pdbx_seq_one_letter_code
_entity_poly.pdbx_strand_id
1 'polypeptide(L)' 'MEQDLPHTRRENVDHIVDSMLRDRDFLLAQEIKLKVDELNDMLRQSARQDLKVELDVVPAPTNGSRRTPQLEVRVLKEL' A
#
# COMPACT_ATOMS: atom_id res chain seq x y z
N MET A 1 38.02 -2.60 -21.72
CA MET A 1 37.11 -2.45 -22.86
C MET A 1 35.70 -2.40 -22.30
N GLU A 2 35.23 -1.19 -21.98
CA GLU A 2 33.83 -0.97 -21.63
C GLU A 2 33.02 -1.10 -22.91
N GLN A 3 32.11 -2.07 -22.94
CA GLN A 3 31.19 -2.24 -24.06
C GLN A 3 30.11 -1.16 -23.96
N ASP A 4 30.23 -0.12 -24.78
CA ASP A 4 29.14 0.81 -25.02
C ASP A 4 27.99 0.07 -25.68
N LEU A 5 26.95 -0.21 -24.89
CA LEU A 5 25.66 -0.65 -25.42
C LEU A 5 25.09 0.47 -26.32
N PRO A 6 24.54 0.14 -27.50
CA PRO A 6 24.02 1.14 -28.43
C PRO A 6 22.91 1.95 -27.75
N HIS A 7 23.00 3.28 -27.83
CA HIS A 7 22.12 4.25 -27.16
C HIS A 7 20.61 3.93 -27.30
N THR A 8 20.19 3.40 -28.44
CA THR A 8 18.81 2.99 -28.74
C THR A 8 18.30 1.81 -27.92
N ARG A 9 19.17 0.91 -27.43
CA ARG A 9 18.76 -0.17 -26.52
C ARG A 9 18.61 0.33 -25.08
N ARG A 10 19.39 1.33 -24.65
CA ARG A 10 19.27 1.93 -23.32
C ARG A 10 17.97 2.72 -23.20
N GLU A 11 17.66 3.57 -24.19
CA GLU A 11 16.40 4.35 -24.22
C GLU A 11 15.15 3.46 -24.15
N ASN A 12 15.14 2.33 -24.86
CA ASN A 12 14.01 1.39 -24.81
C ASN A 12 13.85 0.72 -23.44
N VAL A 13 14.96 0.41 -22.75
CA VAL A 13 14.91 -0.19 -21.41
C VAL A 13 14.41 0.84 -20.40
N ASP A 14 14.88 2.08 -20.48
CA ASP A 14 14.45 3.16 -19.57
C ASP A 14 12.94 3.44 -19.72
N HIS A 15 12.43 3.47 -20.95
CA HIS A 15 10.99 3.61 -21.19
C HIS A 15 10.15 2.44 -20.63
N ILE A 16 10.66 1.21 -20.74
CA ILE A 16 9.99 0.03 -20.17
C ILE A 16 9.98 0.13 -18.64
N VAL A 17 11.10 0.49 -18.01
CA VAL A 17 11.21 0.66 -16.56
C VAL A 17 10.25 1.75 -16.07
N ASP A 18 10.20 2.90 -16.75
CA ASP A 18 9.28 3.98 -16.41
C ASP A 18 7.81 3.56 -16.53
N SER A 19 7.45 2.81 -17.58
CA SER A 19 6.09 2.26 -17.72
C SER A 19 5.76 1.30 -16.58
N MET A 20 6.69 0.40 -16.24
CA MET A 20 6.50 -0.56 -15.15
C MET A 20 6.38 0.12 -13.78
N LEU A 21 7.12 1.20 -13.55
CA LEU A 21 7.02 2.00 -12.32
C LEU A 21 5.66 2.69 -12.21
N ARG A 22 5.18 3.29 -13.30
CA ARG A 22 3.84 3.92 -13.33
C ARG A 22 2.72 2.92 -13.15
N ASP A 23 2.82 1.76 -13.80
CA ASP A 23 1.84 0.68 -13.65
C ASP A 23 1.80 0.16 -12.21
N ARG A 24 2.97 0.02 -11.58
CA ARG A 24 3.08 -0.34 -10.17
C ARG A 24 2.44 0.71 -9.26
N ASP A 25 2.71 1.99 -9.49
CA ASP A 25 2.13 3.08 -8.69
C ASP A 25 0.61 3.14 -8.84
N PHE A 26 0.10 2.93 -10.06
CA PHE A 26 -1.32 2.85 -10.34
C PHE A 26 -1.99 1.67 -9.63
N LEU A 27 -1.40 0.48 -9.69
CA LEU A 27 -1.90 -0.71 -8.99
C LEU A 27 -1.90 -0.51 -7.47
N LEU A 28 -0.83 0.08 -6.93
CA LEU A 28 -0.75 0.42 -5.50
C LEU A 28 -1.84 1.43 -5.10
N ALA A 29 -2.09 2.45 -5.92
CA ALA A 29 -3.14 3.43 -5.66
C ALA A 29 -4.54 2.77 -5.65
N GLN A 30 -4.80 1.83 -6.55
CA GLN A 30 -6.04 1.05 -6.54
C GLN A 30 -6.19 0.18 -5.29
N GLU A 31 -5.13 -0.51 -4.89
CA GLU A 31 -5.13 -1.35 -3.69
C GLU A 31 -5.36 -0.52 -2.42
N ILE A 32 -4.69 0.63 -2.30
CA ILE A 32 -4.90 1.59 -1.20
C ILE A 32 -6.35 2.05 -1.17
N LYS A 33 -6.90 2.44 -2.33
CA LYS A 33 -8.29 2.89 -2.41
C LYS A 33 -9.26 1.80 -1.93
N LEU A 34 -9.08 0.57 -2.40
CA LEU A 34 -9.90 -0.56 -1.99
C LEU A 34 -9.83 -0.77 -0.46
N LYS A 35 -8.62 -0.74 0.12
CA LYS A 35 -8.43 -0.91 1.56
C LYS A 35 -9.06 0.21 2.38
N VAL A 36 -9.02 1.45 1.88
CA VAL A 36 -9.69 2.60 2.50
C VAL A 36 -11.21 2.43 2.46
N ASP A 37 -11.77 1.97 1.35
CA ASP A 37 -13.20 1.73 1.21
C ASP A 37 -13.67 0.61 2.17
N GLU A 38 -12.92 -0.49 2.27
CA GLU A 38 -13.18 -1.58 3.25
C GLU A 38 -13.14 -1.08 4.71
N LEU A 39 -12.15 -0.26 5.06
CA LEU A 39 -12.03 0.37 6.38
C LEU A 39 -13.24 1.26 6.68
N ASN A 40 -13.63 2.10 5.72
CA ASN A 40 -14.78 2.98 5.87
C ASN A 40 -16.08 2.21 6.13
N ASP A 41 -16.29 1.12 5.39
CA ASP A 41 -17.47 0.28 5.57
C ASP A 41 -17.47 -0.38 6.96
N MET A 42 -16.32 -0.87 7.42
CA MET A 42 -16.17 -1.43 8.77
C MET A 42 -16.47 -0.40 9.85
N LEU A 43 -15.96 0.83 9.72
CA LEU A 43 -16.22 1.92 10.65
C LEU A 43 -17.71 2.31 10.67
N ARG A 44 -18.35 2.38 9.50
CA ARG A 44 -19.79 2.67 9.40
C ARG A 44 -20.64 1.58 10.04
N GLN A 45 -20.29 0.31 9.85
CA GLN A 45 -20.98 -0.81 10.50
C GLN A 45 -20.78 -0.79 12.02
N SER A 46 -19.57 -0.51 12.48
CA SER A 46 -19.25 -0.40 13.90
C SER A 46 -20.04 0.71 14.57
N ALA A 47 -20.12 1.89 13.94
CA ALA A 47 -20.93 3.01 14.43
C ALA A 47 -22.42 2.70 14.51
N ARG A 48 -22.97 1.93 13.55
CA ARG A 48 -24.38 1.50 13.59
C ARG A 48 -24.69 0.51 14.71
N GLN A 49 -23.67 -0.20 15.18
CA GLN A 49 -23.78 -1.21 16.23
C GLN A 49 -23.33 -0.69 17.60
N ASP A 50 -23.05 0.62 17.71
CA ASP A 50 -22.54 1.27 18.91
C ASP A 50 -21.26 0.58 19.45
N LEU A 51 -20.40 0.14 18.52
CA LEU A 51 -19.13 -0.49 18.86
C LEU A 51 -18.05 0.58 18.97
N LYS A 52 -17.22 0.46 20.01
CA LYS A 52 -16.04 1.28 20.18
C LYS A 52 -14.95 0.82 19.21
N VAL A 53 -14.41 1.74 18.42
CA VAL A 53 -13.27 1.45 17.52
C VAL A 53 -12.01 2.15 18.02
N GLU A 54 -10.92 1.39 18.11
CA GLU A 54 -9.58 1.89 18.42
C GLU A 54 -8.68 1.71 17.19
N LEU A 55 -7.92 2.75 16.84
CA LEU A 55 -7.01 2.77 15.69
C LEU A 55 -5.59 3.07 16.20
N ASP A 56 -4.65 2.16 15.93
CA ASP A 56 -3.25 2.32 16.31
C ASP A 56 -2.32 2.12 15.13
N VAL A 57 -1.27 2.92 15.07
CA VAL A 57 -0.20 2.75 14.08
C VAL A 57 0.94 2.00 14.74
N VAL A 58 1.13 0.74 14.37
CA VAL A 58 2.19 -0.10 14.93
C VAL A 58 3.41 -0.13 14.00
N PRO A 59 4.63 -0.08 14.57
CA PRO A 59 5.84 -0.25 13.78
C PRO A 59 5.83 -1.60 13.06
N ALA A 60 6.31 -1.63 11.82
CA ALA A 60 6.46 -2.88 11.08
C ALA A 60 7.39 -3.84 11.84
N PRO A 61 7.08 -5.15 11.90
CA PRO A 61 7.99 -6.13 12.46
C PRO A 61 9.34 -6.09 11.75
N THR A 62 10.43 -6.11 12.52
CA THR A 62 11.82 -5.91 12.06
C THR A 62 12.36 -7.01 11.13
N ASN A 63 11.56 -8.03 10.82
CA ASN A 63 12.02 -9.24 10.17
C ASN A 63 11.84 -9.14 8.65
N GLY A 64 12.72 -8.37 7.99
CA GLY A 64 12.97 -8.48 6.56
C GLY A 64 12.33 -7.42 5.66
N SER A 65 13.15 -6.45 5.28
CA SER A 65 13.09 -5.64 4.05
C SER A 65 11.97 -4.61 3.82
N ARG A 66 10.88 -4.56 4.59
CA ARG A 66 9.90 -3.45 4.46
C ARG A 66 9.40 -2.93 5.80
N ARG A 67 9.89 -1.74 6.17
CA ARG A 67 9.41 -0.93 7.30
C ARG A 67 8.16 -0.14 6.92
N THR A 68 7.10 -0.81 6.50
CA THR A 68 5.82 -0.12 6.27
C THR A 68 5.02 -0.16 7.57
N PRO A 69 4.76 0.99 8.22
CA PRO A 69 3.93 1.02 9.42
C PRO A 69 2.58 0.36 9.14
N GLN A 70 2.10 -0.45 10.08
CA GLN A 70 0.81 -1.14 9.97
C GLN A 70 -0.25 -0.38 10.75
N LEU A 71 -1.46 -0.31 10.20
CA LEU A 71 -2.63 0.20 10.91
C LEU A 71 -3.33 -1.00 11.57
N GLU A 72 -3.37 -1.00 12.89
CA GLU A 72 -4.14 -1.96 13.69
C GLU A 72 -5.50 -1.35 14.02
N VAL A 73 -6.56 -2.13 13.77
CA VAL A 73 -7.96 -1.72 13.99
C VAL A 73 -8.58 -2.69 14.97
N ARG A 74 -9.05 -2.19 16.12
CA ARG A 74 -9.69 -2.98 17.17
C ARG A 74 -11.14 -2.53 17.32
N VAL A 75 -12.09 -3.45 17.10
CA VAL A 75 -13.53 -3.21 17.28
C VAL A 75 -13.99 -3.91 18.55
N LEU A 76 -14.49 -3.13 19.50
CA LEU A 76 -14.85 -3.56 20.84
C LEU A 76 -16.35 -3.36 21.06
N LYS A 77 -17.02 -4.33 21.67
CA LYS A 77 -18.41 -4.18 22.11
C LYS A 77 -18.44 -3.40 23.42
N GLU A 78 -19.22 -2.33 23.49
CA GLU A 78 -19.52 -1.70 24.77
C GLU A 78 -20.37 -2.68 25.61
N LEU A 79 -19.88 -2.98 26.83
CA LEU A 79 -20.50 -3.90 27.79
C LEU A 79 -21.28 -3.13 28.86
#